data_AF-A0A847FFR1-F1
#
_entry.id   AF-A0A847FFR1-F1
#
_cell.length_a   1.000
_cell.length_b   1.000
_cell.length_c   1.000
_cell.angle_alpha   90.00
_cell.angle_beta   90.00
_cell.angle_gamma   90.00
#
_symmetry.space_group_name_H-M   'P 1'
#
loop_
_entity.id
_entity.type
_entity.pdbx_description
1 polymer ?
#
loop_
_entity_poly.entity_id
_entity_poly.type
_entity_poly.pdbx_seq_one_letter_code
_entity_poly.pdbx_strand_id
1 'polypeptide(L)'
;MSYPDLLKRLSPRLKGITYKLNGKFTFFNEEDLFQEAAVRLWQEFELGRLAGKTDSYILQGCYFHLKNYIRKKYDKKNTLSLEALLTEEPGAEDRLSCLSSPEPFESLHAGVVEKEMRSACRDKREHEIFHLSLRGFTVREIAAELGVSHVLVVRLRKRMRAKLLSLAAE
;
A
#
# COMPACT_ATOMS: atom_id res chain seq x y z
N MET A 1 -22.77 -24.01 -24.98
CA MET A 1 -22.71 -24.10 -23.50
C MET A 1 -22.90 -22.69 -22.97
N SER A 2 -23.85 -22.48 -22.05
CA SER A 2 -24.03 -21.17 -21.43
C SER A 2 -23.05 -20.98 -20.27
N TYR A 3 -22.77 -19.74 -19.89
CA TYR A 3 -21.96 -19.47 -18.70
C TYR A 3 -22.60 -20.01 -17.41
N PRO A 4 -23.91 -19.86 -17.15
CA PRO A 4 -24.56 -20.47 -15.98
C PRO A 4 -24.31 -21.97 -15.88
N ASP A 5 -24.36 -22.70 -17.00
CA ASP A 5 -24.08 -24.15 -17.01
C ASP A 5 -22.62 -24.46 -16.67
N LEU A 6 -21.69 -23.68 -17.25
CA LEU A 6 -20.26 -23.81 -16.96
C LEU A 6 -19.95 -23.53 -15.49
N LEU A 7 -20.49 -22.44 -14.96
CA LEU A 7 -20.30 -22.06 -13.56
C LEU A 7 -20.90 -23.13 -12.64
N LYS A 8 -22.11 -23.62 -12.92
CA LYS A 8 -22.75 -24.69 -12.14
C LYS A 8 -21.90 -25.97 -12.14
N ARG A 9 -21.31 -26.33 -13.29
CA ARG A 9 -20.42 -27.49 -13.42
C ARG A 9 -19.14 -27.35 -12.59
N LEU A 10 -18.49 -26.19 -12.64
CA LEU A 10 -17.19 -25.95 -11.99
C LEU A 10 -17.32 -25.56 -10.51
N SER A 11 -18.49 -25.06 -10.09
CA SER A 11 -18.75 -24.52 -8.75
C SER A 11 -18.31 -25.43 -7.59
N PRO A 12 -18.57 -26.75 -7.58
CA PRO A 12 -18.17 -27.59 -6.45
C PRO A 12 -16.65 -27.61 -6.24
N ARG A 13 -15.88 -27.66 -7.34
CA ARG A 13 -14.42 -27.64 -7.29
C ARG A 13 -13.89 -26.24 -6.99
N LEU A 14 -14.53 -25.21 -7.54
CA LEU A 14 -14.19 -23.81 -7.28
C LEU A 14 -14.36 -23.46 -5.79
N LYS A 15 -15.47 -23.88 -5.17
CA LYS A 15 -15.71 -23.73 -3.72
C LYS A 15 -14.66 -24.45 -2.88
N GLY A 16 -14.26 -25.66 -3.29
CA GLY A 16 -13.17 -26.38 -2.63
C GLY A 16 -11.83 -25.63 -2.73
N ILE A 17 -11.56 -24.93 -3.83
CA ILE A 17 -10.37 -24.10 -4.00
C ILE A 17 -10.45 -22.86 -3.10
N THR A 18 -11.57 -22.16 -3.09
CA THR A 18 -11.72 -20.91 -2.32
C THR A 18 -11.67 -21.19 -0.83
N TYR A 19 -12.28 -22.28 -0.37
CA TYR A 19 -12.17 -22.74 1.02
C TYR A 19 -10.72 -23.03 1.43
N LYS A 20 -9.95 -23.74 0.58
CA LYS A 20 -8.53 -24.04 0.85
C LYS A 20 -7.64 -22.79 0.84
N LEU A 21 -8.00 -21.78 0.05
CA LEU A 21 -7.26 -20.54 -0.05
C LEU A 21 -7.66 -19.51 1.02
N ASN A 22 -8.82 -19.69 1.68
CA ASN A 22 -9.23 -18.82 2.76
C ASN A 22 -8.31 -19.01 3.97
N GLY A 23 -7.43 -18.04 4.20
CA GLY A 23 -6.44 -18.04 5.27
C GLY A 23 -6.78 -16.98 6.30
N LYS A 24 -7.76 -17.24 7.18
CA LYS A 24 -8.19 -16.37 8.30
C LYS A 24 -8.06 -14.86 7.99
N PHE A 25 -8.50 -14.45 6.81
CA PHE A 25 -8.40 -13.05 6.41
C PHE A 25 -9.45 -12.26 7.18
N THR A 26 -9.11 -11.04 7.59
CA THR A 26 -10.03 -10.18 8.36
C THR A 26 -11.02 -9.42 7.48
N PHE A 27 -10.75 -9.32 6.17
CA PHE A 27 -11.43 -8.38 5.27
C PHE A 27 -12.11 -9.03 4.06
N PHE A 28 -11.93 -10.33 3.85
CA PHE A 28 -12.70 -11.11 2.88
C PHE A 28 -12.75 -12.58 3.29
N ASN A 29 -13.73 -13.33 2.80
CA ASN A 29 -13.94 -14.75 3.11
C ASN A 29 -13.93 -15.63 1.84
N GLU A 30 -14.28 -16.92 2.00
CA GLU A 30 -14.36 -17.88 0.89
C GLU A 30 -15.45 -17.57 -0.14
N GLU A 31 -16.53 -16.88 0.25
CA GLU A 31 -17.60 -16.45 -0.65
C GLU A 31 -17.12 -15.30 -1.54
N ASP A 32 -16.41 -14.33 -0.97
CA ASP A 32 -15.78 -13.25 -1.73
C ASP A 32 -14.77 -13.80 -2.75
N LEU A 33 -13.95 -14.76 -2.33
CA LEU A 33 -13.02 -15.45 -3.23
C LEU A 33 -13.75 -16.23 -4.32
N PHE A 34 -14.91 -16.82 -4.01
CA PHE A 34 -15.73 -17.50 -5.02
C PHE A 34 -16.29 -16.51 -6.04
N GLN A 35 -16.79 -15.36 -5.59
CA GLN A 35 -17.29 -14.31 -6.48
C GLN A 35 -16.17 -13.79 -7.40
N GLU A 36 -14.98 -13.52 -6.86
CA GLU A 36 -13.83 -13.08 -7.65
C GLU A 36 -13.45 -14.12 -8.73
N ALA A 37 -13.46 -15.40 -8.38
CA ALA A 37 -13.21 -16.47 -9.34
C ALA A 37 -14.33 -16.59 -10.40
N ALA A 38 -15.59 -16.39 -10.02
CA ALA A 38 -16.72 -16.41 -10.93
C ALA A 38 -16.66 -15.25 -11.94
N VAL A 39 -16.32 -14.05 -11.48
CA VAL A 39 -16.11 -12.86 -12.35
C VAL A 39 -14.96 -13.12 -13.32
N ARG A 40 -13.84 -13.67 -12.84
CA ARG A 40 -12.71 -14.04 -13.70
C ARG A 40 -13.12 -15.06 -14.77
N LEU A 41 -13.90 -16.06 -14.39
CA LEU A 41 -14.42 -17.08 -15.29
C LEU A 41 -15.35 -16.49 -16.34
N TRP A 42 -16.22 -15.55 -15.95
CA TRP A 42 -17.11 -14.82 -16.86
C TRP A 42 -16.30 -14.08 -17.92
N GLN A 43 -15.27 -13.34 -17.51
CA GLN A 43 -14.40 -12.61 -18.44
C GLN A 43 -13.74 -13.53 -19.47
N GLU A 44 -13.22 -14.69 -19.07
CA GLU A 44 -12.63 -15.63 -20.04
C GLU A 44 -13.67 -16.29 -20.95
N PHE A 45 -14.88 -16.51 -20.43
CA PHE A 45 -16.00 -17.03 -21.21
C PHE A 45 -16.40 -16.05 -22.31
N GLU A 46 -16.61 -14.79 -21.97
CA GLU A 46 -16.95 -13.71 -22.92
C GLU A 46 -15.85 -13.51 -23.98
N LEU A 47 -14.59 -13.68 -23.59
CA LEU A 47 -13.46 -13.60 -24.52
C LEU A 47 -13.25 -14.87 -25.37
N GLY A 48 -14.09 -15.89 -25.22
CA GLY A 48 -14.01 -17.16 -25.96
C GLY A 48 -12.78 -18.02 -25.64
N ARG A 49 -12.00 -17.67 -24.61
CA ARG A 49 -10.71 -18.32 -24.28
C ARG A 49 -10.85 -19.68 -23.62
N LEU A 50 -12.06 -20.01 -23.18
CA LEU A 50 -12.40 -21.29 -22.55
C LEU A 50 -12.73 -22.39 -23.57
N ALA A 51 -12.90 -22.05 -24.84
CA ALA A 51 -13.20 -23.01 -25.89
C ALA A 51 -12.07 -24.05 -26.02
N GLY A 52 -12.43 -25.35 -25.96
CA GLY A 52 -11.49 -26.46 -26.06
C GLY A 52 -10.59 -26.67 -24.83
N LYS A 53 -10.80 -25.93 -23.73
CA LYS A 53 -10.05 -26.12 -22.49
C LYS A 53 -10.72 -27.17 -21.59
N THR A 54 -9.91 -27.94 -20.89
CA THR A 54 -10.39 -28.92 -19.90
C THR A 54 -10.76 -28.22 -18.59
N ASP A 55 -11.66 -28.83 -17.82
CA ASP A 55 -12.06 -28.29 -16.51
C ASP A 55 -10.85 -28.07 -15.58
N SER A 56 -9.89 -29.01 -15.58
CA SER A 56 -8.66 -28.88 -14.79
C SER A 56 -7.85 -27.63 -15.16
N TYR A 57 -7.74 -27.32 -16.45
CA TYR A 57 -7.02 -26.13 -16.92
C TYR A 57 -7.72 -24.85 -16.47
N ILE A 58 -9.05 -24.81 -16.61
CA ILE A 58 -9.87 -23.65 -16.22
C ILE A 58 -9.76 -23.42 -14.70
N LEU A 59 -9.94 -24.48 -13.90
CA LEU A 59 -9.84 -24.42 -12.44
C LEU A 59 -8.45 -23.98 -11.98
N GLN A 60 -7.40 -24.45 -12.66
CA GLN A 60 -6.02 -24.04 -12.36
C GLN A 60 -5.80 -22.55 -12.69
N GLY A 61 -6.39 -22.04 -13.77
CA GLY A 61 -6.41 -20.62 -14.08
C GLY A 61 -7.06 -19.78 -12.98
N CYS A 62 -8.23 -20.21 -12.48
CA CYS A 62 -8.90 -19.55 -11.36
C CYS A 62 -8.06 -19.62 -10.07
N TYR A 63 -7.44 -20.75 -9.77
CA TYR A 63 -6.55 -20.91 -8.62
C TYR A 63 -5.38 -19.90 -8.64
N PHE A 64 -4.68 -19.77 -9.77
CA PHE A 64 -3.57 -18.81 -9.88
C PHE A 64 -4.04 -17.36 -9.83
N HIS A 65 -5.20 -17.06 -10.42
CA HIS A 65 -5.82 -15.74 -10.30
C HIS A 65 -6.09 -15.38 -8.84
N LEU A 66 -6.73 -16.27 -8.08
CA LEU A 66 -7.02 -16.06 -6.67
C LEU A 66 -5.76 -15.89 -5.83
N LYS A 67 -4.71 -16.69 -6.05
CA LYS A 67 -3.42 -16.49 -5.36
C LYS A 67 -2.84 -15.12 -5.61
N ASN A 68 -2.92 -14.62 -6.84
CA ASN A 68 -2.42 -13.29 -7.18
C ASN A 68 -3.31 -12.18 -6.61
N TYR A 69 -4.63 -12.39 -6.58
CA TYR A 69 -5.59 -11.50 -5.95
C TYR A 69 -5.29 -11.34 -4.45
N ILE A 70 -5.18 -12.46 -3.73
CA ILE A 70 -4.83 -12.50 -2.31
C ILE A 70 -3.49 -11.77 -2.10
N ARG A 71 -2.45 -12.11 -2.86
CA ARG A 71 -1.13 -11.45 -2.73
C ARG A 71 -1.19 -9.92 -2.91
N LYS A 72 -2.01 -9.42 -3.84
CA LYS A 72 -2.15 -7.98 -4.11
C LYS A 72 -2.99 -7.25 -3.07
N LYS A 73 -4.02 -7.92 -2.52
CA LYS A 73 -4.97 -7.32 -1.57
C LYS A 73 -4.54 -7.47 -0.12
N TYR A 74 -3.76 -8.50 0.19
CA TYR A 74 -3.15 -8.76 1.50
C TYR A 74 -1.94 -7.85 1.77
N ASP A 75 -1.92 -6.63 1.24
CA ASP A 75 -0.89 -5.69 1.64
C ASP A 75 -1.09 -5.32 3.12
N LYS A 76 0.01 -5.32 3.88
CA LYS A 76 0.10 -5.45 5.35
C LYS A 76 -0.63 -4.38 6.16
N LYS A 77 -1.96 -4.33 6.11
CA LYS A 77 -2.76 -3.55 7.04
C LYS A 77 -3.32 -4.51 8.07
N ASN A 78 -2.58 -4.68 9.16
CA ASN A 78 -3.16 -5.17 10.41
C ASN A 78 -4.17 -4.11 10.85
N THR A 79 -5.39 -4.20 10.32
CA THR A 79 -6.50 -3.40 10.78
C THR A 79 -6.88 -3.92 12.16
N LEU A 80 -6.43 -3.22 13.19
CA LEU A 80 -6.89 -3.42 14.55
C LEU A 80 -8.29 -2.79 14.66
N SER A 81 -9.25 -3.55 15.19
CA SER A 81 -10.55 -2.99 15.53
C SER A 81 -10.39 -2.06 16.74
N LEU A 82 -10.83 -0.81 16.61
CA LEU A 82 -10.87 0.14 17.72
C LEU A 82 -11.81 -0.35 18.84
N GLU A 83 -12.90 -1.02 18.49
CA GLU A 83 -13.84 -1.60 19.46
C GLU A 83 -13.17 -2.67 20.32
N ALA A 84 -12.31 -3.51 19.72
CA ALA A 84 -11.55 -4.51 20.48
C ALA A 84 -10.59 -3.87 21.50
N LEU A 85 -10.07 -2.68 21.22
CA LEU A 85 -9.18 -1.95 22.14
C LEU A 85 -9.95 -1.23 23.27
N LEU A 86 -11.20 -0.83 23.02
CA LEU A 86 -12.04 -0.13 23.99
C LEU A 86 -12.74 -1.07 24.98
N THR A 87 -12.91 -2.34 24.62
CA THR A 87 -13.69 -3.29 25.43
C THR A 87 -12.90 -3.88 26.60
N GLU A 88 -11.57 -3.89 26.56
CA GLU A 88 -10.75 -4.59 27.56
C GLU A 88 -10.31 -3.73 28.76
N GLU A 89 -10.33 -2.39 28.68
CA GLU A 89 -9.84 -1.53 29.78
C GLU A 89 -10.68 -0.24 29.93
N PRO A 90 -11.25 0.06 31.12
CA PRO A 90 -11.87 1.35 31.40
C PRO A 90 -10.80 2.47 31.37
N GLY A 91 -10.97 3.47 30.49
CA GLY A 91 -10.01 4.58 30.28
C GLY A 91 -9.24 4.55 28.94
N ALA A 92 -9.54 3.60 28.06
CA ALA A 92 -8.92 3.52 26.72
C ALA A 92 -9.25 4.73 25.80
N GLU A 93 -10.36 5.43 26.06
CA GLU A 93 -10.77 6.65 25.34
C GLU A 93 -9.78 7.81 25.55
N ASP A 94 -9.22 7.95 26.75
CA ASP A 94 -8.23 8.98 27.08
C ASP A 94 -6.88 8.73 26.38
N ARG A 95 -6.53 7.46 26.10
CA ARG A 95 -5.28 7.10 25.41
C ARG A 95 -5.29 7.46 23.92
N LEU A 96 -6.44 7.43 23.27
CA LEU A 96 -6.58 7.81 21.86
C LEU A 96 -6.49 9.34 21.68
N SER A 97 -6.94 10.11 22.68
CA SER A 97 -6.86 11.57 22.67
C SER A 97 -5.42 12.09 22.68
N CYS A 98 -4.48 11.35 23.29
CA CYS A 98 -3.06 11.69 23.31
C CYS A 98 -2.35 11.56 21.95
N LEU A 99 -2.93 10.87 20.96
CA LEU A 99 -2.32 10.68 19.64
C LEU A 99 -2.53 11.88 18.69
N SER A 100 -3.32 12.88 19.12
CA SER A 100 -3.79 13.97 18.26
C SER A 100 -3.07 15.30 18.49
N SER A 101 -2.26 15.40 19.55
CA SER A 101 -1.46 16.59 19.80
C SER A 101 -0.01 16.27 19.45
N PRO A 102 0.64 16.99 18.51
CA PRO A 102 2.09 16.97 18.47
C PRO A 102 2.55 17.40 19.87
N GLU A 103 3.34 16.57 20.54
CA GLU A 103 3.87 16.96 21.83
C GLU A 103 4.65 18.27 21.65
N PRO A 104 4.59 19.22 22.61
CA PRO A 104 5.33 20.48 22.53
C PRO A 104 6.82 20.28 22.20
N PHE A 105 7.37 19.13 22.58
CA PHE A 105 8.73 18.71 22.28
C PHE A 105 8.99 18.40 20.79
N GLU A 106 8.03 17.79 20.08
CA GLU A 106 8.16 17.52 18.64
C GLU A 106 8.14 18.80 17.82
N SER A 107 7.29 19.78 18.20
CA SER A 107 7.27 21.10 17.56
C SER A 107 8.57 21.88 17.81
N LEU A 108 9.18 21.73 18.98
CA LEU A 108 10.46 22.36 19.30
C LEU A 108 11.59 21.72 18.49
N HIS A 109 11.60 20.38 18.41
CA HIS A 109 12.57 19.61 17.65
C HIS A 109 12.50 19.93 16.15
N ALA A 110 11.29 20.06 15.59
CA ALA A 110 11.09 20.46 14.19
C ALA A 110 11.73 21.83 13.88
N GLY A 111 11.60 22.80 14.79
CA GLY A 111 12.22 24.12 14.63
C GLY A 111 13.75 24.09 14.72
N VAL A 112 14.32 23.25 15.59
CA VAL A 112 15.78 23.05 15.68
C VAL A 112 16.31 22.39 14.41
N VAL A 113 15.65 21.33 13.94
CA VAL A 113 16.02 20.64 12.68
C VAL A 113 15.92 21.58 11.48
N GLU A 114 14.90 22.45 11.41
CA GLU A 114 14.81 23.45 10.34
C GLU A 114 15.97 24.46 10.39
N LYS A 115 16.38 24.88 11.59
CA LYS A 115 17.49 25.82 11.77
C LYS A 115 18.84 25.22 11.39
N GLU A 116 19.09 23.97 11.79
CA GLU A 116 20.30 23.21 11.41
C GLU A 116 20.33 22.88 9.91
N MET A 117 19.17 22.58 9.33
CA MET A 117 19.01 22.45 7.88
C MET A 117 19.38 23.74 7.14
N ARG A 118 18.94 24.89 7.67
CA ARG A 118 19.24 26.19 7.08
C ARG A 118 20.72 26.55 7.18
N SER A 119 21.43 26.12 8.22
CA SER A 119 22.89 26.31 8.32
C SER A 119 23.69 25.31 7.47
N ALA A 120 23.17 24.10 7.26
CA ALA A 120 23.81 23.05 6.46
C ALA A 120 23.70 23.26 4.94
N CYS A 121 22.59 23.82 4.48
CA CYS A 121 22.36 24.14 3.07
C CYS A 121 23.13 25.41 2.72
N ARG A 122 24.15 25.29 1.85
CA ARG A 122 25.00 26.44 1.48
C ARG A 122 24.59 27.07 0.15
N ASP A 123 23.87 26.31 -0.68
CA ASP A 123 23.45 26.73 -2.02
C ASP A 123 21.93 27.06 -2.02
N LYS A 124 21.56 28.12 -2.75
CA LYS A 124 20.15 28.54 -2.92
C LYS A 124 19.29 27.39 -3.47
N ARG A 125 19.87 26.58 -4.36
CA ARG A 125 19.21 25.40 -4.94
C ARG A 125 18.98 24.27 -3.92
N GLU A 126 19.87 24.11 -2.95
CA GLU A 126 19.67 23.12 -1.87
C GLU A 126 18.47 23.53 -1.01
N HIS A 127 18.35 24.82 -0.68
CA HIS A 127 17.21 25.37 0.06
C HIS A 127 15.88 25.21 -0.68
N GLU A 128 15.84 25.50 -1.97
CA GLU A 128 14.61 25.38 -2.77
C GLU A 128 14.14 23.92 -2.85
N ILE A 129 15.05 22.97 -3.10
CA ILE A 129 14.73 21.54 -3.11
C ILE A 129 14.22 21.08 -1.75
N PHE A 130 14.84 21.54 -0.66
CA PHE A 130 14.41 21.21 0.69
C PHE A 130 13.01 21.76 0.98
N HIS A 131 12.76 23.03 0.67
CA HIS A 131 11.47 23.67 0.89
C HIS A 131 10.34 23.01 0.07
N LEU A 132 10.60 22.67 -1.19
CA LEU A 132 9.63 21.94 -2.01
C LEU A 132 9.40 20.52 -1.47
N SER A 133 10.44 19.87 -0.95
CA SER A 133 10.31 18.58 -0.28
C SER A 133 9.45 18.66 1.00
N LEU A 134 9.58 19.73 1.79
CA LEU A 134 8.74 19.97 2.98
C LEU A 134 7.27 20.18 2.61
N ARG A 135 7.00 20.80 1.46
CA ARG A 135 5.64 20.95 0.92
C ARG A 135 5.04 19.64 0.36
N GLY A 136 5.79 18.54 0.38
CA GLY A 136 5.33 17.22 -0.07
C GLY A 136 5.55 16.93 -1.56
N PHE A 137 6.31 17.75 -2.28
CA PHE A 137 6.57 17.53 -3.71
C PHE A 137 7.46 16.29 -3.92
N THR A 138 7.13 15.51 -4.95
CA THR A 138 7.95 14.39 -5.41
C THR A 138 9.20 14.88 -6.13
N VAL A 139 10.21 14.02 -6.23
CA VAL A 139 11.48 14.34 -6.92
C VAL A 139 11.26 14.82 -8.35
N ARG A 140 10.25 14.27 -9.05
CA ARG A 140 9.94 14.64 -10.44
C ARG A 140 9.25 16.00 -10.52
N GLU A 141 8.36 16.31 -9.59
CA GLU A 141 7.70 17.61 -9.52
C GLU A 141 8.69 18.71 -9.14
N ILE A 142 9.59 18.45 -8.17
CA ILE A 142 10.68 19.38 -7.83
C ILE A 142 11.58 19.65 -9.06
N ALA A 143 11.88 18.61 -9.83
CA ALA A 143 12.71 18.73 -11.03
C ALA A 143 12.03 19.59 -12.11
N ALA A 144 10.73 19.41 -12.30
CA ALA A 144 9.92 20.20 -13.22
C ALA A 144 9.84 21.67 -12.78
N GLU A 145 9.58 21.91 -11.49
CA GLU A 145 9.47 23.26 -10.90
C GLU A 145 10.79 24.06 -11.02
N LEU A 146 11.93 23.38 -10.83
CA LEU A 146 13.25 24.01 -10.88
C LEU A 146 13.89 24.01 -12.28
N GLY A 147 13.21 23.45 -13.28
CA GLY A 147 13.75 23.34 -14.65
C GLY A 147 15.03 22.49 -14.75
N VAL A 148 15.17 21.46 -13.91
CA VAL A 148 16.35 20.60 -13.84
C VAL A 148 16.01 19.12 -14.06
N SER A 149 17.03 18.29 -14.30
CA SER A 149 16.82 16.84 -14.36
C SER A 149 16.52 16.26 -12.97
N HIS A 150 15.56 15.33 -12.88
CA HIS A 150 15.24 14.61 -11.64
C HIS A 150 16.46 13.90 -11.03
N VAL A 151 17.41 13.47 -11.86
CA VAL A 151 18.67 12.84 -11.39
C VAL A 151 19.52 13.83 -10.60
N LEU A 152 19.51 15.12 -10.98
CA LEU A 152 20.19 16.18 -10.24
C LEU A 152 19.57 16.39 -8.86
N VAL A 153 18.24 16.38 -8.77
CA VAL A 153 17.50 16.48 -7.50
C VAL A 153 17.83 15.30 -6.58
N VAL A 154 17.88 14.08 -7.09
CA VAL A 154 18.31 12.89 -6.32
C VAL A 154 19.74 13.07 -5.77
N ARG A 155 20.67 13.52 -6.61
CA ARG A 155 22.07 13.74 -6.21
C ARG A 155 22.20 14.83 -5.15
N LEU A 156 21.45 15.91 -5.26
CA LEU A 156 21.42 17.00 -4.29
C LEU A 156 20.82 16.54 -2.95
N ARG A 157 19.69 15.80 -2.97
CA ARG A 157 19.11 15.21 -1.74
C ARG A 157 20.09 14.28 -1.02
N LYS A 158 20.84 13.47 -1.76
CA LYS A 158 21.86 12.58 -1.18
C LYS A 158 23.00 13.37 -0.52
N ARG A 159 23.46 14.46 -1.14
CA ARG A 159 24.48 15.35 -0.56
C ARG A 159 23.98 16.07 0.69
N MET A 160 22.77 16.62 0.66
CA MET A 160 22.16 17.26 1.83
C MET A 160 22.05 16.29 3.00
N ARG A 161 21.59 15.05 2.75
CA ARG A 161 21.52 14.01 3.79
C ARG A 161 22.89 13.69 4.39
N ALA A 162 23.93 13.61 3.58
CA ALA A 162 25.30 13.37 4.06
C ALA A 162 25.80 14.52 4.96
N LYS A 163 25.50 15.77 4.60
CA LYS A 163 25.87 16.96 5.39
C LYS A 163 25.16 17.00 6.75
N LEU A 164 23.88 16.61 6.81
CA LEU A 164 23.17 16.51 8.08
C LEU A 164 23.74 15.42 8.98
N LEU A 165 24.07 14.26 8.40
CA LEU A 165 24.62 13.15 9.15
C LEU A 165 25.99 13.49 9.75
N SER A 166 26.79 14.33 9.08
CA SER A 166 28.04 14.82 9.67
C SER A 166 27.82 15.84 10.79
N LEU A 167 26.76 16.64 10.74
CA LEU A 167 26.44 17.61 11.80
C LEU A 167 25.82 16.97 13.04
N ALA A 168 25.13 15.84 12.87
CA ALA A 168 24.56 15.06 13.98
C ALA A 168 25.56 14.13 14.67
N ALA A 169 26.79 14.03 14.14
CA ALA A 169 27.86 13.18 14.67
C ALA A 169 28.94 13.96 15.45
N GLU A 170 28.84 15.29 15.50
CA GLU A 170 29.59 16.20 16.37
C GLU A 170 28.77 16.52 17.63
#